data_AF-A0A6J5CF18-F1
#
_entry.id   AF-A0A6J5CF18-F1
#
_cell.length_a   1.000
_cell.length_b   1.000
_cell.length_c   1.000
_cell.angle_alpha   90.00
_cell.angle_beta   90.00
_cell.angle_gamma   90.00
#
_symmetry.space_group_name_H-M   'P 1'
#
loop_
_entity.id
_entity.type
_entity.pdbx_description
1 polymer ?
#
loop_
_entity_poly.entity_id
_entity_poly.type
_entity_poly.pdbx_seq_one_letter_code
_entity_poly.pdbx_strand_id
1 'polypeptide(L)'
;MKNGKPKLTRRDADGLFPDLQQSGAHLASRPDNPFGEEVSRTTDRRDRDEAKLWKDNLVTLPAAIELPPGYESVSHVRDAMERAWRMKWVRESGNEVVAEFPEGWAAARPASGPIELKDATGVVRAVYGWGGDAEVRLLPRYRVETQENSSSGLGSLLVRDRENGQILERSSTWSAKTGTNHPDWTRLSAWLDKQYPLHRDPLRLWTDCEGNRG
;
A
#
# COMPACT_ATOMS: atom_id res chain seq x y z
N MET A 1 35.58 26.74 -59.32
CA MET A 1 36.24 25.91 -58.28
C MET A 1 36.53 26.82 -57.09
N LYS A 2 35.87 26.61 -55.94
CA LYS A 2 36.04 27.44 -54.73
C LYS A 2 36.28 26.52 -53.54
N ASN A 3 37.50 26.59 -52.99
CA ASN A 3 38.01 25.73 -51.93
C ASN A 3 37.43 26.15 -50.57
N GLY A 4 36.86 25.20 -49.83
CA GLY A 4 36.42 25.36 -48.44
C GLY A 4 37.61 25.31 -47.48
N LYS A 5 37.56 26.15 -46.44
CA LYS A 5 38.59 26.33 -45.41
C LYS A 5 38.75 25.06 -44.54
N PRO A 6 39.98 24.57 -44.26
CA PRO A 6 40.21 23.58 -43.21
C PRO A 6 40.33 24.23 -41.82
N LYS A 7 39.80 23.52 -40.82
CA LYS A 7 39.73 23.89 -39.40
C LYS A 7 41.12 23.83 -38.74
N LEU A 8 41.50 24.94 -38.10
CA LEU A 8 42.60 25.02 -37.13
C LEU A 8 42.17 24.27 -35.85
N THR A 9 42.97 23.36 -35.28
CA THR A 9 42.96 23.07 -33.83
C THR A 9 44.05 22.09 -33.38
N ARG A 10 44.66 22.43 -32.23
CA ARG A 10 45.32 21.55 -31.24
C ARG A 10 46.71 20.96 -31.54
N ARG A 11 47.72 21.80 -31.86
CA ARG A 11 49.13 21.41 -31.65
C ARG A 11 50.07 22.47 -31.07
N ASP A 12 49.59 23.66 -30.72
CA ASP A 12 50.45 24.76 -30.24
C ASP A 12 50.33 25.07 -28.74
N ALA A 13 49.80 24.14 -27.92
CA ALA A 13 49.66 24.35 -26.47
C ALA A 13 50.72 23.63 -25.62
N ASP A 14 51.59 22.82 -26.20
CA ASP A 14 52.63 22.07 -25.46
C ASP A 14 53.97 22.84 -25.33
N GLY A 15 54.02 24.10 -25.78
CA GLY A 15 55.23 24.93 -25.78
C GLY A 15 55.29 26.04 -24.72
N LEU A 16 54.29 26.15 -23.83
CA LEU A 16 54.15 27.36 -22.99
C LEU A 16 54.82 27.31 -21.61
N PHE A 17 55.38 26.18 -21.16
CA PHE A 17 55.99 26.09 -19.82
C PHE A 17 57.22 25.17 -19.76
N PRO A 18 58.39 25.58 -20.29
CA PRO A 18 59.62 24.79 -20.18
C PRO A 18 60.26 24.78 -18.78
N ASP A 19 59.75 25.57 -17.83
CA ASP A 19 60.38 25.79 -16.51
C ASP A 19 59.92 24.84 -15.38
N LEU A 20 59.20 23.76 -15.71
CA LEU A 20 58.72 22.78 -14.70
C LEU A 20 59.37 21.39 -14.81
N GLN A 21 60.53 21.30 -15.45
CA GLN A 21 61.28 20.04 -15.51
C GLN A 21 62.75 20.22 -15.14
N GLN A 22 63.05 20.59 -13.90
CA GLN A 22 64.34 20.26 -13.26
C GLN A 22 64.38 20.64 -11.77
N SER A 23 64.28 19.63 -10.90
CA SER A 23 64.84 19.49 -9.54
C SER A 23 63.94 18.50 -8.80
N GLY A 24 64.38 17.28 -8.51
CA GLY A 24 65.39 17.00 -7.49
C GLY A 24 64.65 16.66 -6.20
N ALA A 25 64.72 15.40 -5.79
CA ALA A 25 64.04 14.86 -4.62
C ALA A 25 64.23 15.72 -3.35
N HIS A 26 63.16 15.91 -2.55
CA HIS A 26 63.11 15.70 -1.10
C HIS A 26 61.81 16.27 -0.49
N LEU A 27 61.10 15.39 0.23
CA LEU A 27 60.26 15.62 1.42
C LEU A 27 59.75 17.06 1.67
N ALA A 28 58.48 17.30 1.35
CA ALA A 28 57.65 18.27 2.07
C ALA A 28 56.26 17.66 2.28
N SER A 29 55.97 17.40 3.54
CA SER A 29 54.73 16.82 4.07
C SER A 29 53.49 17.55 3.57
N ARG A 30 52.53 16.80 3.05
CA ARG A 30 51.14 17.23 2.88
C ARG A 30 50.62 17.69 4.26
N PRO A 31 49.92 18.83 4.39
CA PRO A 31 49.36 19.21 5.68
C PRO A 31 48.36 18.13 6.11
N ASP A 32 48.55 17.62 7.33
CA ASP A 32 47.66 16.63 7.91
C ASP A 32 46.23 17.18 8.01
N ASN A 33 45.28 16.32 7.67
CA ASN A 33 43.85 16.60 7.83
C ASN A 33 43.57 16.94 9.30
N PRO A 34 43.06 18.14 9.64
CA PRO A 34 42.80 18.54 11.02
C PRO A 34 41.70 17.72 11.72
N PHE A 35 41.07 16.79 11.00
CA PHE A 35 40.06 15.87 11.52
C PHE A 35 40.53 14.42 11.72
N GLY A 36 41.83 14.15 11.55
CA GLY A 36 42.45 12.85 11.84
C GLY A 36 42.10 11.75 10.83
N GLU A 37 43.11 11.03 10.36
CA GLU A 37 42.93 9.70 9.77
C GLU A 37 42.96 8.67 10.89
N GLU A 38 41.80 8.20 11.35
CA GLU A 38 41.66 6.78 11.65
C GLU A 38 40.18 6.35 11.78
N VAL A 39 39.92 5.22 11.13
CA VAL A 39 38.72 4.40 11.15
C VAL A 39 37.47 5.06 10.56
N SER A 40 37.32 4.91 9.23
CA SER A 40 35.98 4.65 8.67
C SER A 40 35.43 3.38 9.31
N ARG A 41 34.89 3.52 10.53
CA ARG A 41 33.74 2.73 10.92
C ARG A 41 32.68 3.16 9.93
N THR A 42 32.42 2.30 8.95
CA THR A 42 31.13 2.23 8.28
C THR A 42 30.09 2.16 9.38
N THR A 43 29.67 3.33 9.85
CA THR A 43 28.33 3.50 10.35
C THR A 43 27.49 3.16 9.14
N ASP A 44 26.82 1.99 9.19
CA ASP A 44 25.70 1.66 8.32
C ASP A 44 24.68 2.81 8.46
N ARG A 45 24.94 3.89 7.73
CA ARG A 45 24.01 4.96 7.46
C ARG A 45 22.94 4.34 6.60
N ARG A 46 21.90 3.85 7.27
CA ARG A 46 20.44 4.07 7.11
C ARG A 46 19.86 4.55 5.77
N ASP A 47 20.64 4.77 4.72
CA ASP A 47 20.15 5.24 3.42
C ASP A 47 19.82 4.08 2.47
N ARG A 48 20.20 2.84 2.83
CA ARG A 48 19.98 1.64 1.99
C ARG A 48 18.55 1.10 2.07
N ASP A 49 17.87 1.33 3.19
CA ASP A 49 16.48 0.87 3.38
C ASP A 49 15.45 1.92 3.01
N GLU A 50 15.84 3.21 3.04
CA GLU A 50 15.21 4.35 2.37
C GLU A 50 14.42 3.92 1.12
N ALA A 51 15.18 3.85 0.01
CA ALA A 51 14.74 3.54 -1.36
C ALA A 51 13.91 2.28 -1.55
N LYS A 52 14.06 1.32 -0.64
CA LYS A 52 13.40 0.03 -0.70
C LYS A 52 12.06 0.08 0.04
N LEU A 53 12.03 0.70 1.21
CA LEU A 53 10.82 0.99 1.99
C LEU A 53 9.81 1.82 1.20
N TRP A 54 10.27 2.77 0.37
CA TRP A 54 9.34 3.53 -0.50
C TRP A 54 8.58 2.63 -1.47
N LYS A 55 9.22 1.57 -1.97
CA LYS A 55 8.62 0.67 -2.96
C LYS A 55 7.69 -0.35 -2.31
N ASP A 56 8.00 -0.78 -1.10
CA ASP A 56 7.23 -1.80 -0.39
C ASP A 56 5.85 -1.27 0.07
N ASN A 57 5.72 0.05 0.24
CA ASN A 57 4.48 0.70 0.66
C ASN A 57 3.56 1.14 -0.51
N LEU A 58 4.00 0.97 -1.76
CA LEU A 58 3.21 1.33 -2.93
C LEU A 58 2.34 0.15 -3.37
N VAL A 59 1.03 0.34 -3.35
CA VAL A 59 0.06 -0.66 -3.79
C VAL A 59 -0.68 -0.15 -5.01
N THR A 60 -0.72 -0.98 -6.06
CA THR A 60 -1.55 -0.74 -7.25
C THR A 60 -2.95 -1.33 -7.02
N LEU A 61 -3.96 -0.48 -7.16
CA LEU A 61 -5.37 -0.81 -7.05
C LEU A 61 -6.08 -0.50 -8.38
N PRO A 62 -7.19 -1.17 -8.69
CA PRO A 62 -8.08 -0.70 -9.74
C PRO A 62 -8.58 0.73 -9.46
N ALA A 63 -8.74 1.53 -10.51
CA ALA A 63 -9.22 2.90 -10.41
C ALA A 63 -10.71 2.96 -10.02
N ALA A 64 -11.50 1.95 -10.42
CA ALA A 64 -12.90 1.81 -10.04
C ALA A 64 -13.03 1.34 -8.59
N ILE A 65 -13.96 1.95 -7.86
CA ILE A 65 -14.25 1.62 -6.46
C ILE A 65 -15.76 1.48 -6.31
N GLU A 66 -16.19 0.36 -5.73
CA GLU A 66 -17.60 0.08 -5.47
C GLU A 66 -18.09 1.08 -4.44
N LEU A 67 -19.07 1.90 -4.82
CA LEU A 67 -19.62 2.95 -3.96
C LEU A 67 -20.29 2.33 -2.73
N PRO A 68 -19.72 2.50 -1.51
CA PRO A 68 -20.36 2.01 -0.31
C PRO A 68 -21.62 2.84 -0.01
N PRO A 69 -22.59 2.27 0.73
CA PRO A 69 -23.80 3.00 1.11
C PRO A 69 -23.47 4.31 1.84
N GLY A 70 -24.11 5.41 1.43
CA GLY A 70 -23.94 6.73 2.03
C GLY A 70 -22.85 7.60 1.41
N TYR A 71 -22.09 7.10 0.44
CA TYR A 71 -21.14 7.89 -0.34
C TYR A 71 -21.75 8.36 -1.67
N GLU A 72 -21.52 9.62 -2.01
CA GLU A 72 -22.10 10.26 -3.20
C GLU A 72 -21.30 10.01 -4.49
N SER A 73 -19.98 9.82 -4.35
CA SER A 73 -19.06 9.68 -5.48
C SER A 73 -17.80 8.91 -5.11
N VAL A 74 -17.10 8.40 -6.12
CA VAL A 74 -15.81 7.70 -5.95
C VAL A 74 -14.76 8.65 -5.37
N SER A 75 -14.78 9.93 -5.76
CA SER A 75 -13.86 10.93 -5.22
C SER A 75 -14.05 11.08 -3.71
N HIS A 76 -15.30 11.12 -3.22
CA HIS A 76 -15.56 11.22 -1.79
C HIS A 76 -15.08 9.96 -1.04
N VAL A 77 -15.24 8.77 -1.63
CA VAL A 77 -14.67 7.54 -1.05
C VAL A 77 -13.14 7.61 -1.01
N ARG A 78 -12.49 8.06 -2.09
CA ARG A 78 -11.03 8.24 -2.15
C ARG A 78 -10.53 9.19 -1.07
N ASP A 79 -11.17 10.33 -0.87
CA ASP A 79 -10.82 11.30 0.18
C ASP A 79 -11.03 10.75 1.59
N ALA A 80 -12.06 9.90 1.78
CA ALA A 80 -12.31 9.24 3.04
C ALA A 80 -11.27 8.14 3.32
N MET A 81 -10.83 7.40 2.29
CA MET A 81 -9.78 6.38 2.41
C MET A 81 -8.44 7.01 2.80
N GLU A 82 -8.04 8.12 2.17
CA GLU A 82 -6.79 8.82 2.51
C GLU A 82 -6.75 9.18 3.99
N ARG A 83 -7.84 9.74 4.52
CA ARG A 83 -7.94 10.08 5.94
C ARG A 83 -7.97 8.83 6.81
N ALA A 84 -8.90 7.92 6.55
CA ALA A 84 -9.14 6.76 7.41
C ALA A 84 -7.93 5.81 7.49
N TRP A 85 -7.25 5.58 6.37
CA TRP A 85 -6.13 4.63 6.28
C TRP A 85 -4.75 5.31 6.26
N ARG A 86 -4.69 6.66 6.32
CA ARG A 86 -3.45 7.45 6.20
C ARG A 86 -2.65 7.12 4.94
N MET A 87 -3.35 6.81 3.86
CA MET A 87 -2.75 6.57 2.56
C MET A 87 -2.76 7.84 1.70
N LYS A 88 -1.98 7.84 0.63
CA LYS A 88 -1.96 8.93 -0.36
C LYS A 88 -2.11 8.37 -1.77
N TRP A 89 -2.97 8.98 -2.58
CA TRP A 89 -3.01 8.67 -4.01
C TRP A 89 -1.78 9.27 -4.71
N VAL A 90 -0.99 8.44 -5.42
CA VAL A 90 0.29 8.85 -6.02
C VAL A 90 0.15 9.14 -7.51
N ARG A 91 -0.43 8.19 -8.25
CA ARG A 91 -0.63 8.33 -9.70
C ARG A 91 -1.82 7.50 -10.17
N GLU A 92 -2.48 7.97 -11.21
CA GLU A 92 -3.55 7.25 -11.90
C GLU A 92 -3.13 7.01 -13.35
N SER A 93 -3.31 5.78 -13.84
CA SER A 93 -2.92 5.37 -15.19
C SER A 93 -3.95 4.38 -15.74
N GLY A 94 -4.75 4.84 -16.71
CA GLY A 94 -5.81 4.02 -17.30
C GLY A 94 -6.79 3.55 -16.22
N ASN A 95 -6.85 2.22 -16.02
CA ASN A 95 -7.77 1.59 -15.07
C ASN A 95 -7.10 1.23 -13.73
N GLU A 96 -5.89 1.72 -13.48
CA GLU A 96 -5.15 1.48 -12.25
C GLU A 96 -4.76 2.79 -11.56
N VAL A 97 -4.74 2.76 -10.24
CA VAL A 97 -4.27 3.84 -9.37
C VAL A 97 -3.23 3.27 -8.41
N VAL A 98 -2.11 3.97 -8.26
CA VAL A 98 -1.09 3.64 -7.28
C VAL A 98 -1.30 4.51 -6.06
N ALA A 99 -1.34 3.88 -4.89
CA ALA A 99 -1.43 4.52 -3.61
C ALA A 99 -0.23 4.15 -2.72
N GLU A 100 0.22 5.11 -1.94
CA GLU A 100 1.20 4.91 -0.86
C GLU A 100 0.44 4.65 0.43
N PHE A 101 0.65 3.48 1.03
CA PHE A 101 0.06 3.08 2.29
C PHE A 101 1.06 3.19 3.45
N PRO A 102 0.58 3.23 4.71
CA PRO A 102 1.45 3.01 5.86
C PRO A 102 2.15 1.65 5.79
N GLU A 103 3.28 1.53 6.50
CA GLU A 103 4.05 0.29 6.58
C GLU A 103 3.17 -0.89 7.03
N GLY A 104 3.40 -2.05 6.40
CA GLY A 104 2.72 -3.31 6.70
C GLY A 104 1.44 -3.55 5.88
N TRP A 105 0.91 -2.55 5.19
CA TRP A 105 -0.16 -2.76 4.23
C TRP A 105 0.35 -3.47 2.98
N ALA A 106 -0.42 -4.43 2.47
CA ALA A 106 -0.03 -5.17 1.28
C ALA A 106 -1.23 -5.72 0.51
N ALA A 107 -1.13 -5.72 -0.81
CA ALA A 107 -2.01 -6.50 -1.67
C ALA A 107 -1.45 -7.93 -1.82
N ALA A 108 -2.20 -8.91 -1.33
CA ALA A 108 -1.84 -10.31 -1.39
C ALA A 108 -2.73 -11.05 -2.40
N ARG A 109 -2.07 -11.82 -3.26
CA ARG A 109 -2.72 -12.67 -4.24
C ARG A 109 -2.98 -14.07 -3.65
N PRO A 110 -4.23 -14.47 -3.34
CA PRO A 110 -4.50 -15.82 -2.88
C PRO A 110 -4.38 -16.85 -4.02
N ALA A 111 -4.25 -18.14 -3.65
CA ALA A 111 -4.20 -19.24 -4.62
C ALA A 111 -5.47 -19.35 -5.48
N SER A 112 -6.61 -18.96 -4.91
CA SER A 112 -7.89 -18.84 -5.60
C SER A 112 -8.68 -17.68 -5.00
N GLY A 113 -9.35 -16.90 -5.83
CA GLY A 113 -10.20 -15.79 -5.39
C GLY A 113 -9.70 -14.41 -5.82
N PRO A 114 -10.30 -13.32 -5.28
CA PRO A 114 -9.87 -11.96 -5.57
C PRO A 114 -8.55 -11.61 -4.86
N ILE A 115 -7.89 -10.54 -5.29
CA ILE A 115 -6.74 -9.98 -4.57
C ILE A 115 -7.26 -9.35 -3.28
N GLU A 116 -6.53 -9.59 -2.18
CA GLU A 116 -6.86 -9.11 -0.85
C GLU A 116 -5.93 -7.96 -0.47
N LEU A 117 -6.48 -6.78 -0.20
CA LEU A 117 -5.74 -5.70 0.44
C LEU A 117 -5.77 -5.90 1.95
N LYS A 118 -4.62 -6.13 2.57
CA LYS A 118 -4.47 -6.34 4.00
C LYS A 118 -3.83 -5.14 4.67
N ASP A 119 -4.31 -4.80 5.86
CA ASP A 119 -3.65 -3.83 6.72
C ASP A 119 -2.41 -4.44 7.41
N ALA A 120 -1.70 -3.62 8.19
CA ALA A 120 -0.50 -4.02 8.92
C ALA A 120 -0.73 -5.16 9.93
N THR A 121 -1.98 -5.43 10.33
CA THR A 121 -2.34 -6.54 11.22
C THR A 121 -2.71 -7.81 10.46
N GLY A 122 -2.70 -7.76 9.13
CA GLY A 122 -3.08 -8.85 8.24
C GLY A 122 -4.58 -8.96 7.99
N VAL A 123 -5.39 -8.02 8.49
CA VAL A 123 -6.84 -8.01 8.29
C VAL A 123 -7.16 -7.49 6.89
N VAL A 124 -8.01 -8.22 6.16
CA VAL A 124 -8.42 -7.81 4.81
C VAL A 124 -9.33 -6.58 4.89
N ARG A 125 -8.93 -5.46 4.29
CA ARG A 125 -9.71 -4.20 4.29
C ARG A 125 -10.46 -3.97 3.00
N ALA A 126 -9.97 -4.52 1.89
CA ALA A 126 -10.65 -4.49 0.60
C ALA A 126 -10.30 -5.72 -0.23
N VAL A 127 -11.12 -6.00 -1.24
CA VAL A 127 -10.87 -7.03 -2.25
C VAL A 127 -11.11 -6.49 -3.65
N TYR A 128 -10.40 -7.01 -4.63
CA TYR A 128 -10.60 -6.64 -6.03
C TYR A 128 -10.27 -7.77 -7.01
N GLY A 129 -10.88 -7.69 -8.20
CA GLY A 129 -10.72 -8.68 -9.25
C GLY A 129 -9.41 -8.56 -10.05
N TRP A 130 -9.29 -9.40 -11.08
CA TRP A 130 -8.11 -9.50 -11.95
C TRP A 130 -8.26 -8.78 -13.29
N GLY A 131 -9.50 -8.47 -13.66
CA GLY A 131 -9.83 -7.91 -14.96
C GLY A 131 -9.46 -6.43 -15.06
N GLY A 132 -9.35 -5.93 -16.29
CA GLY A 132 -9.19 -4.49 -16.53
C GLY A 132 -10.39 -3.66 -16.08
N ASP A 133 -11.54 -4.29 -15.87
CA ASP A 133 -12.78 -3.75 -15.32
C ASP A 133 -12.96 -4.08 -13.83
N ALA A 134 -11.91 -4.55 -13.15
CA ALA A 134 -11.97 -4.84 -11.73
C ALA A 134 -12.32 -3.59 -10.92
N GLU A 135 -13.05 -3.80 -9.84
CA GLU A 135 -13.48 -2.76 -8.93
C GLU A 135 -13.01 -3.10 -7.52
N VAL A 136 -12.54 -2.08 -6.79
CA VAL A 136 -12.19 -2.20 -5.38
C VAL A 136 -13.46 -2.23 -4.55
N ARG A 137 -13.70 -3.36 -3.87
CA ARG A 137 -14.75 -3.50 -2.86
C ARG A 137 -14.16 -3.36 -1.47
N LEU A 138 -14.52 -2.28 -0.80
CA LEU A 138 -14.17 -2.06 0.60
C LEU A 138 -14.99 -2.98 1.51
N LEU A 139 -14.36 -3.51 2.57
CA LEU A 139 -15.01 -4.46 3.47
C LEU A 139 -15.27 -3.83 4.85
N PRO A 140 -16.51 -3.88 5.36
CA PRO A 140 -16.82 -3.39 6.70
C PRO A 140 -16.17 -4.22 7.79
N ARG A 141 -16.07 -3.65 8.99
CA ARG A 141 -15.56 -4.33 10.19
C ARG A 141 -16.46 -5.49 10.61
N TYR A 142 -17.76 -5.24 10.66
CA TYR A 142 -18.75 -6.22 11.07
C TYR A 142 -19.60 -6.63 9.89
N ARG A 143 -19.79 -7.94 9.70
CA ARG A 143 -20.64 -8.48 8.66
C ARG A 143 -21.27 -9.81 9.10
N VAL A 144 -22.43 -10.10 8.56
CA VAL A 144 -23.02 -11.44 8.57
C VAL A 144 -22.28 -12.29 7.54
N GLU A 145 -21.61 -13.35 8.01
CA GLU A 145 -20.85 -14.30 7.20
C GLU A 145 -21.56 -15.65 7.16
N THR A 146 -21.46 -16.32 6.01
CA THR A 146 -21.89 -17.72 5.89
C THR A 146 -20.77 -18.63 6.37
N GLN A 147 -21.14 -19.59 7.22
CA GLN A 147 -20.29 -20.70 7.63
C GLN A 147 -20.81 -21.99 7.03
N GLU A 148 -19.97 -22.75 6.34
CA GLU A 148 -20.35 -24.03 5.75
C GLU A 148 -19.84 -25.19 6.60
N ASN A 149 -20.62 -26.27 6.68
CA ASN A 149 -20.18 -27.54 7.23
C ASN A 149 -19.97 -28.54 6.09
N SER A 150 -18.71 -28.83 5.80
CA SER A 150 -18.30 -29.72 4.72
C SER A 150 -18.81 -31.16 4.87
N SER A 151 -19.17 -31.59 6.08
CA SER A 151 -19.65 -32.95 6.33
C SER A 151 -21.16 -33.11 6.09
N SER A 152 -21.95 -32.06 6.32
CA SER A 152 -23.41 -32.10 6.16
C SER A 152 -23.90 -31.38 4.90
N GLY A 153 -23.07 -30.56 4.27
CA GLY A 153 -23.47 -29.69 3.16
C GLY A 153 -24.43 -28.57 3.58
N LEU A 154 -24.64 -28.38 4.89
CA LEU A 154 -25.47 -27.30 5.42
C LEU A 154 -24.63 -26.07 5.74
N GLY A 155 -25.22 -24.90 5.55
CA GLY A 155 -24.67 -23.63 5.98
C GLY A 155 -25.34 -23.09 7.24
N SER A 156 -24.60 -22.28 7.99
CA SER A 156 -25.09 -21.46 9.09
C SER A 156 -24.62 -20.02 8.87
N LEU A 157 -25.09 -19.10 9.70
CA LEU A 157 -24.69 -17.70 9.68
C LEU A 157 -24.04 -17.30 11.00
N LEU A 158 -23.08 -16.39 10.93
CA LEU A 158 -22.48 -15.77 12.10
C LEU A 158 -22.22 -14.30 11.86
N VAL A 159 -22.11 -13.53 12.93
CA VAL A 159 -21.60 -12.16 12.91
C VAL A 159 -20.21 -12.18 13.50
N ARG A 160 -19.23 -11.71 12.72
CA ARG A 160 -17.83 -11.65 13.12
C ARG A 160 -17.37 -10.20 13.22
N ASP A 161 -16.60 -9.91 14.27
CA ASP A 161 -15.71 -8.76 14.30
C ASP A 161 -14.43 -9.12 13.56
N ARG A 162 -14.19 -8.46 12.42
CA ARG A 162 -13.05 -8.77 11.55
C ARG A 162 -11.73 -8.22 12.06
N GLU A 163 -11.75 -7.27 13.00
CA GLU A 163 -10.53 -6.70 13.57
C GLU A 163 -9.81 -7.70 14.48
N ASN A 164 -10.56 -8.47 15.28
CA ASN A 164 -10.00 -9.43 16.25
C ASN A 164 -10.41 -10.88 15.98
N GLY A 165 -11.25 -11.13 14.96
CA GLY A 165 -11.74 -12.46 14.58
C GLY A 165 -12.83 -13.03 15.49
N GLN A 166 -13.32 -12.27 16.47
CA GLN A 166 -14.31 -12.75 17.44
C GLN A 166 -15.67 -12.96 16.78
N ILE A 167 -16.31 -14.09 17.10
CA ILE A 167 -17.71 -14.34 16.75
C ILE A 167 -18.59 -13.69 17.82
N LEU A 168 -19.41 -12.73 17.41
CA LEU A 168 -20.26 -11.96 18.31
C LEU A 168 -21.64 -12.61 18.49
N GLU A 169 -22.21 -13.13 17.41
CA GLU A 169 -23.53 -13.75 17.39
C GLU A 169 -23.53 -14.86 16.33
N ARG A 170 -24.35 -15.91 16.51
CA ARG A 170 -24.47 -17.01 15.55
C ARG A 170 -25.90 -17.48 15.37
N SER A 171 -26.18 -18.06 14.22
CA SER A 171 -27.39 -18.83 14.01
C SER A 171 -27.31 -20.15 14.77
N SER A 172 -28.43 -20.54 15.38
CA SER A 172 -28.63 -21.89 15.91
C SER A 172 -29.13 -22.86 14.83
N THR A 173 -29.47 -22.35 13.65
CA THR A 173 -30.02 -23.11 12.55
C THR A 173 -28.93 -23.46 11.54
N TRP A 174 -28.92 -24.72 11.11
CA TRP A 174 -28.17 -25.19 9.96
C TRP A 174 -29.15 -25.45 8.82
N SER A 175 -28.90 -24.84 7.66
CA SER A 175 -29.85 -24.79 6.56
C SER A 175 -29.14 -25.01 5.22
N ALA A 176 -29.84 -25.61 4.25
CA ALA A 176 -29.36 -25.67 2.87
C ALA A 176 -29.42 -24.29 2.18
N LYS A 177 -30.24 -23.36 2.70
CA LYS A 177 -30.27 -21.96 2.24
C LYS A 177 -29.17 -21.17 2.92
N THR A 178 -28.34 -20.48 2.15
CA THR A 178 -27.19 -19.70 2.64
C THR A 178 -27.32 -18.20 2.34
N GLY A 179 -26.42 -17.40 2.91
CA GLY A 179 -26.38 -15.96 2.70
C GLY A 179 -27.69 -15.27 3.07
N THR A 180 -28.14 -14.36 2.21
CA THR A 180 -29.37 -13.57 2.39
C THR A 180 -30.65 -14.39 2.41
N ASN A 181 -30.63 -15.63 1.88
CA ASN A 181 -31.77 -16.52 1.83
C ASN A 181 -31.90 -17.43 3.07
N HIS A 182 -30.94 -17.37 3.99
CA HIS A 182 -30.94 -18.16 5.21
C HIS A 182 -32.04 -17.67 6.18
N PRO A 183 -32.76 -18.57 6.90
CA PRO A 183 -33.88 -18.20 7.78
C PRO A 183 -33.50 -17.15 8.85
N ASP A 184 -32.29 -17.26 9.40
CA ASP A 184 -31.79 -16.32 10.42
C ASP A 184 -31.19 -15.02 9.86
N TRP A 185 -31.15 -14.82 8.53
CA TRP A 185 -30.52 -13.64 7.94
C TRP A 185 -31.12 -12.34 8.48
N THR A 186 -32.45 -12.23 8.47
CA THR A 186 -33.16 -11.03 8.94
C THR A 186 -32.89 -10.77 10.43
N ARG A 187 -32.89 -11.82 11.26
CA ARG A 187 -32.63 -11.72 12.70
C ARG A 187 -31.22 -11.20 12.97
N LEU A 188 -30.21 -11.79 12.34
CA LEU A 188 -28.81 -11.42 12.53
C LEU A 188 -28.50 -10.04 11.95
N SER A 189 -29.08 -9.71 10.80
CA SER A 189 -28.93 -8.37 10.19
C SER A 189 -29.54 -7.29 11.08
N ALA A 190 -30.75 -7.51 11.60
CA ALA A 190 -31.40 -6.56 12.51
C ALA A 190 -30.66 -6.43 13.86
N TRP A 191 -30.10 -7.52 14.37
CA TRP A 191 -29.23 -7.49 15.54
C TRP A 191 -27.98 -6.63 15.27
N LEU A 192 -27.34 -6.82 14.11
CA LEU A 192 -26.14 -6.09 13.72
C LEU A 192 -26.43 -4.59 13.49
N ASP A 193 -27.53 -4.25 12.81
CA ASP A 193 -28.01 -2.87 12.65
C ASP A 193 -28.25 -2.20 14.03
N LYS A 194 -28.77 -2.94 15.02
CA LYS A 194 -29.04 -2.41 16.36
C LYS A 194 -27.76 -2.21 17.19
N GLN A 195 -26.84 -3.17 17.19
CA GLN A 195 -25.62 -3.10 18.00
C GLN A 195 -24.57 -2.18 17.40
N TYR A 196 -24.48 -2.15 16.07
CA TYR A 196 -23.49 -1.37 15.33
C TYR A 196 -24.15 -0.61 14.18
N PRO A 197 -24.85 0.51 14.44
CA PRO A 197 -25.62 1.22 13.42
C PRO A 197 -24.81 1.71 12.20
N LEU A 198 -23.51 1.92 12.38
CA LEU A 198 -22.60 2.38 11.34
C LEU A 198 -21.81 1.24 10.66
N HIS A 199 -22.13 -0.03 10.92
CA HIS A 199 -21.33 -1.16 10.41
C HIS A 199 -21.29 -1.26 8.89
N ARG A 200 -22.24 -0.65 8.17
CA ARG A 200 -22.29 -0.68 6.71
C ARG A 200 -21.23 0.22 6.07
N ASP A 201 -20.69 1.19 6.81
CA ASP A 201 -19.62 2.06 6.31
C ASP A 201 -18.26 1.36 6.54
N PRO A 202 -17.53 1.01 5.46
CA PRO A 202 -16.30 0.27 5.56
C PRO A 202 -15.12 1.06 6.16
N LEU A 203 -15.26 2.38 6.28
CA LEU A 203 -14.27 3.29 6.84
C LEU A 203 -14.65 3.76 8.26
N ARG A 204 -15.58 3.07 8.92
CA ARG A 204 -15.96 3.31 10.32
C ARG A 204 -15.83 2.08 11.19
N LEU A 205 -15.86 2.34 12.49
CA LEU A 205 -15.82 1.36 13.57
C LEU A 205 -14.53 0.56 13.68
N TRP A 206 -13.57 0.75 12.78
CA TRP A 206 -12.21 0.25 12.92
C TRP A 206 -11.39 1.17 13.82
N THR A 207 -10.55 0.59 14.67
CA THR A 207 -9.79 1.36 15.66
C THR A 207 -8.89 2.41 15.00
N ASP A 208 -8.23 2.02 13.91
CA ASP A 208 -7.38 2.90 13.12
C ASP A 208 -8.17 4.04 12.46
N CYS A 209 -9.30 3.72 11.82
CA CYS A 209 -10.13 4.70 11.12
C CYS A 209 -10.71 5.75 12.07
N GLU A 210 -11.17 5.35 13.26
CA GLU A 210 -11.71 6.28 14.25
C GLU A 210 -10.62 7.22 14.80
N GLY A 211 -9.41 6.70 15.03
CA GLY A 211 -8.26 7.50 15.44
C GLY A 211 -7.74 8.46 14.36
N ASN A 212 -8.06 8.21 13.09
CA ASN A 212 -7.54 8.96 11.94
C ASN A 212 -8.54 9.97 11.36
N ARG A 213 -9.65 10.26 12.05
CA ARG A 213 -10.63 11.27 11.62
C ARG A 213 -10.24 12.72 11.89
N GLY A 214 -9.20 12.94 12.69
CA GLY A 214 -8.71 14.26 13.09
C GLY A 214 -7.89 14.96 12.02
#